data_AF-A0A7K2VF92-F1
#
_entry.id   AF-A0A7K2VF92-F1
#
_cell.length_a   1.000
_cell.length_b   1.000
_cell.length_c   1.000
_cell.angle_alpha   90.00
_cell.angle_beta   90.00
_cell.angle_gamma   90.00
#
_symmetry.space_group_name_H-M   'P 1'
#
loop_
_entity.id
_entity.type
_entity.pdbx_description
1 polymer ?
#
loop_
_entity_poly.entity_id
_entity_poly.type
_entity_poly.pdbx_seq_one_letter_code
_entity_poly.pdbx_strand_id
1 'polypeptide(L)'
;GLTIDLARRFDHDLVTRALDAAGICWFAVPALDDRRICLAVESRDKGAVRRVLRALLEEHTGYVTSVSPAQPDTPEEPGSYVKAWKHYAKARVIRLVWLRTEPTENLWTGDDQGIEIEFWTRNTNLPTERLIGPRPNRVQRAVPSDAPGVEIGFDRLCGYSDADGELEPTVTLETFDVVRLDEVDFPVDAVVLFEHATGWGEELLRAALRSLYQYAPWTNTVHVVAQAAPPAWLTAAEGLSVVRARPGAEALLHQLPGLSPHFLLLRPGAVVGRPVRPFDYFMPGGAARPR
;
A
#
# COMPACT_ATOMS: atom_id res chain seq x y z
N GLY A 1 -5.68 6.25 14.35
CA GLY A 1 -4.50 5.40 14.65
C GLY A 1 -3.67 5.27 13.40
N LEU A 2 -2.41 4.86 13.53
CA LEU A 2 -1.58 4.45 12.39
C LEU A 2 -2.28 3.29 11.65
N THR A 3 -2.49 3.39 10.34
CA THR A 3 -2.86 2.27 9.47
C THR A 3 -1.62 1.75 8.74
N ILE A 4 -1.73 0.57 8.12
CA ILE A 4 -0.65 0.08 7.25
C ILE A 4 -0.45 1.04 6.07
N ASP A 5 -1.52 1.59 5.50
CA ASP A 5 -1.42 2.58 4.42
C ASP A 5 -0.69 3.85 4.88
N LEU A 6 -1.10 4.41 6.03
CA LEU A 6 -0.45 5.58 6.60
C LEU A 6 1.03 5.34 6.92
N ALA A 7 1.39 4.14 7.39
CA ALA A 7 2.79 3.75 7.60
C ALA A 7 3.60 3.76 6.29
N ARG A 8 3.07 3.20 5.20
CA ARG A 8 3.73 3.24 3.88
C ARG A 8 3.95 4.65 3.39
N ARG A 9 2.95 5.53 3.57
CA ARG A 9 3.05 6.95 3.18
C ARG A 9 4.13 7.67 3.96
N PHE A 10 4.18 7.49 5.27
CA PHE A 10 5.23 8.08 6.08
C PHE A 10 6.62 7.62 5.64
N ASP A 11 6.79 6.34 5.33
CA ASP A 11 8.07 5.82 4.87
C ASP A 11 8.43 6.33 3.46
N HIS A 12 7.45 6.44 2.56
CA HIS A 12 7.63 7.05 1.24
C HIS A 12 8.08 8.51 1.36
N ASP A 13 7.35 9.33 2.12
CA ASP A 13 7.63 10.75 2.29
C ASP A 13 8.96 10.99 2.98
N LEU A 14 9.29 10.16 3.96
CA LEU A 14 10.57 10.20 4.66
C LEU A 14 11.73 10.00 3.67
N VAL A 15 11.62 9.02 2.77
CA VAL A 15 12.68 8.72 1.79
C VAL A 15 12.74 9.77 0.68
N THR A 16 11.60 10.13 0.09
CA THR A 16 11.54 11.06 -1.05
C THR A 16 12.00 12.46 -0.66
N ARG A 17 11.55 13.00 0.49
CA ARG A 17 12.05 14.29 1.01
C ARG A 17 13.56 14.27 1.26
N ALA A 18 14.12 13.15 1.71
CA ALA A 18 15.55 13.01 1.90
C ALA A 18 16.32 13.00 0.57
N LEU A 19 15.77 12.38 -0.49
CA LEU A 19 16.35 12.40 -1.84
C LEU A 19 16.26 13.81 -2.45
N ASP A 20 15.11 14.48 -2.32
CA ASP A 20 14.89 15.84 -2.81
C ASP A 20 15.82 16.85 -2.14
N ALA A 21 15.96 16.78 -0.82
CA ALA A 21 16.89 17.63 -0.07
C ALA A 21 18.35 17.43 -0.49
N ALA A 22 18.69 16.25 -1.02
CA ALA A 22 20.00 15.94 -1.56
C ALA A 22 20.16 16.24 -3.05
N GLY A 23 19.11 16.73 -3.73
CA GLY A 23 19.10 17.00 -5.16
C GLY A 23 19.21 15.73 -6.02
N ILE A 24 18.76 14.59 -5.50
CA ILE A 24 18.81 13.31 -6.21
C ILE A 24 17.48 13.09 -6.93
N CYS A 25 17.50 13.09 -8.26
CA CYS A 25 16.30 12.80 -9.05
C CYS A 25 15.84 11.36 -8.80
N TRP A 26 14.53 11.19 -8.62
CA TRP A 26 13.89 9.90 -8.43
C TRP A 26 12.52 9.88 -9.14
N PHE A 27 11.99 8.69 -9.36
CA PHE A 27 10.61 8.47 -9.78
C PHE A 27 10.11 7.13 -9.22
N ALA A 28 8.82 7.04 -8.92
CA ALA A 28 8.22 5.80 -8.47
C ALA A 28 8.07 4.79 -9.62
N VAL A 29 8.21 3.50 -9.32
CA VAL A 29 8.08 2.37 -10.25
C VAL A 29 7.03 1.41 -9.70
N PRO A 30 6.15 0.83 -10.54
CA PRO A 30 5.23 -0.21 -10.11
C PRO A 30 5.98 -1.40 -9.50
N ALA A 31 5.84 -1.57 -8.18
CA ALA A 31 6.52 -2.61 -7.43
C ALA A 31 6.02 -4.01 -7.81
N LEU A 32 6.89 -5.01 -7.69
CA LEU A 32 6.51 -6.42 -7.92
C LEU A 32 5.59 -6.95 -6.82
N ASP A 33 5.72 -6.43 -5.60
CA ASP A 33 4.83 -6.69 -4.47
C ASP A 33 4.23 -5.36 -4.03
N ASP A 34 2.90 -5.23 -4.10
CA ASP A 34 2.18 -4.00 -3.72
C ASP A 34 2.33 -3.66 -2.22
N ARG A 35 2.87 -4.54 -1.39
CA ARG A 35 3.24 -4.20 0.00
C ARG A 35 4.48 -3.29 0.06
N ARG A 36 5.21 -3.13 -1.04
CA ARG A 36 6.40 -2.29 -1.15
C ARG A 36 6.11 -1.10 -2.04
N ILE A 37 6.73 0.02 -1.72
CA ILE A 37 6.83 1.15 -2.65
C ILE A 37 8.21 1.10 -3.29
N CYS A 38 8.28 1.19 -4.61
CA CYS A 38 9.53 1.13 -5.33
C CYS A 38 9.86 2.48 -5.96
N LEU A 39 11.05 3.00 -5.69
CA LEU A 39 11.58 4.23 -6.24
C LEU A 39 12.83 3.91 -7.07
N ALA A 40 12.92 4.52 -8.24
CA ALA A 40 14.08 4.45 -9.11
C ALA A 40 14.97 5.67 -8.92
N VAL A 41 16.27 5.43 -8.88
CA VAL A 41 17.32 6.46 -8.91
C VAL A 41 18.39 6.05 -9.90
N GLU A 42 19.12 7.00 -10.47
CA GLU A 42 20.19 6.66 -11.40
C GLU A 42 21.39 6.03 -10.68
N SER A 43 21.98 4.99 -11.28
CA SER A 43 23.09 4.24 -10.69
C SER A 43 24.34 5.09 -10.46
N ARG A 44 24.51 6.20 -11.19
CA ARG A 44 25.61 7.16 -10.98
C ARG A 44 25.52 7.84 -9.60
N ASP A 45 24.30 8.04 -9.10
CA ASP A 45 24.04 8.74 -7.84
C ASP A 45 24.02 7.78 -6.64
N LYS A 46 24.25 6.48 -6.87
CA LYS A 46 24.24 5.42 -5.83
C LYS A 46 25.10 5.73 -4.62
N GLY A 47 26.26 6.36 -4.82
CA GLY A 47 27.14 6.77 -3.72
C GLY A 47 26.56 7.89 -2.87
N ALA A 48 25.81 8.82 -3.47
CA ALA A 48 25.09 9.88 -2.76
C ALA A 48 23.84 9.30 -2.05
N VAL A 49 23.04 8.52 -2.77
CA VAL A 49 21.85 7.84 -2.23
C VAL A 49 22.18 7.04 -0.96
N ARG A 50 23.22 6.19 -0.99
CA ARG A 50 23.62 5.42 0.20
C ARG A 50 24.02 6.28 1.39
N ARG A 51 24.59 7.47 1.17
CA ARG A 51 24.93 8.39 2.27
C ARG A 51 23.68 9.03 2.86
N VAL A 52 22.75 9.45 2.01
CA VAL A 52 21.45 10.02 2.41
C VAL A 52 20.65 9.00 3.21
N LEU A 53 20.45 7.79 2.66
CA LEU A 53 19.67 6.75 3.32
C LEU A 53 20.31 6.27 4.62
N ARG A 54 21.66 6.26 4.70
CA ARG A 54 22.35 5.98 5.96
C ARG A 54 22.06 7.05 7.01
N ALA A 55 22.19 8.33 6.67
CA ALA A 55 21.89 9.42 7.60
C ALA A 55 20.42 9.36 8.05
N LEU A 56 19.51 9.09 7.10
CA LEU A 56 18.09 8.91 7.36
C LEU A 56 17.82 7.79 8.37
N LEU A 57 18.47 6.64 8.20
CA LEU A 57 18.32 5.48 9.09
C LEU A 57 19.07 5.60 10.42
N GLU A 58 20.03 6.52 10.52
CA GLU A 58 20.66 6.91 11.80
C GLU A 58 19.75 7.81 12.62
N GLU A 59 19.01 8.72 11.97
CA GLU A 59 18.03 9.59 12.62
C GLU A 59 16.71 8.87 12.93
N HIS A 60 16.23 8.06 11.98
CA HIS A 60 15.00 7.30 12.06
C HIS A 60 15.36 5.82 12.04
N THR A 61 15.58 5.24 13.22
CA THR A 61 16.02 3.84 13.38
C THR A 61 15.20 2.89 12.51
N GLY A 62 15.85 2.27 11.54
CA GLY A 62 15.26 1.30 10.62
C GLY A 62 16.28 0.28 10.15
N TYR A 63 15.82 -0.61 9.29
CA TYR A 63 16.58 -1.73 8.77
C TYR A 63 16.80 -1.60 7.27
N VAL A 64 17.89 -2.19 6.81
CA VAL A 64 18.27 -2.18 5.40
C VAL A 64 18.64 -3.59 4.95
N THR A 65 18.21 -3.93 3.73
CA THR A 65 18.43 -5.23 3.09
C THR A 65 18.79 -5.07 1.63
N SER A 66 19.66 -5.92 1.09
CA SER A 66 19.88 -6.05 -0.34
C SER A 66 18.87 -7.01 -0.92
N VAL A 67 18.15 -6.57 -1.96
CA VAL A 67 17.17 -7.38 -2.66
C VAL A 67 17.72 -7.82 -4.01
N SER A 68 17.51 -9.09 -4.36
CA SER A 68 17.98 -9.65 -5.62
C SER A 68 16.94 -10.60 -6.20
N PRO A 69 16.63 -10.52 -7.51
CA PRO A 69 15.79 -11.53 -8.15
C PRO A 69 16.50 -12.88 -8.33
N ALA A 70 17.83 -12.93 -8.16
CA ALA A 70 18.66 -14.10 -8.45
C ALA A 70 19.30 -14.74 -7.20
N GLN A 71 19.25 -14.07 -6.07
CA GLN A 71 19.85 -14.53 -4.80
C GLN A 71 18.86 -14.25 -3.67
N PRO A 72 18.88 -15.03 -2.58
CA PRO A 72 18.14 -14.69 -1.39
C PRO A 72 18.48 -13.28 -0.92
N ASP A 73 17.47 -12.60 -0.35
CA ASP A 73 17.66 -11.32 0.32
C ASP A 73 18.73 -11.48 1.44
N THR A 74 19.54 -10.45 1.64
CA THR A 74 20.47 -10.45 2.78
C THR A 74 19.69 -10.37 4.10
N PRO A 75 20.26 -10.79 5.24
CA PRO A 75 19.67 -10.51 6.53
C PRO A 75 19.39 -9.02 6.70
N GLU A 76 18.31 -8.69 7.39
CA GLU A 76 18.01 -7.30 7.77
C GLU A 76 19.05 -6.78 8.75
N GLU A 77 19.73 -5.71 8.37
CA GLU A 77 20.76 -5.08 9.20
C GLU A 77 20.27 -3.71 9.68
N PRO A 78 20.50 -3.31 10.94
CA PRO A 78 20.21 -1.97 11.41
C PRO A 78 20.96 -0.94 10.56
N GLY A 79 20.23 0.04 10.00
CA GLY A 79 20.81 1.06 9.14
C GLY A 79 21.84 1.96 9.83
N SER A 80 21.76 2.07 11.16
CA SER A 80 22.75 2.75 12.00
C SER A 80 24.10 2.02 12.08
N TYR A 81 24.18 0.74 11.68
CA TYR A 81 25.42 -0.02 11.67
C TYR A 81 26.24 0.25 10.41
N VAL A 82 27.25 1.11 10.51
CA VAL A 82 28.08 1.58 9.36
C VAL A 82 28.67 0.44 8.51
N LYS A 83 29.03 -0.70 9.13
CA LYS A 83 29.60 -1.83 8.38
C LYS A 83 28.58 -2.51 7.46
N ALA A 84 27.28 -2.47 7.79
CA ALA A 84 26.19 -2.99 6.96
C ALA A 84 26.27 -2.42 5.53
N TRP A 85 26.51 -1.10 5.45
CA TRP A 85 26.54 -0.38 4.19
C TRP A 85 27.65 -0.80 3.24
N LYS A 86 28.74 -1.42 3.71
CA LYS A 86 29.83 -1.87 2.83
C LYS A 86 29.35 -2.89 1.79
N HIS A 87 28.39 -3.74 2.17
CA HIS A 87 27.88 -4.81 1.31
C HIS A 87 26.90 -4.28 0.24
N TYR A 88 26.23 -3.15 0.48
CA TYR A 88 25.29 -2.54 -0.47
C TYR A 88 25.93 -1.78 -1.64
N ALA A 89 27.27 -1.70 -1.69
CA ALA A 89 27.97 -1.09 -2.83
C ALA A 89 27.66 -1.81 -4.16
N LYS A 90 27.44 -3.12 -4.13
CA LYS A 90 27.10 -3.95 -5.31
C LYS A 90 25.59 -4.21 -5.46
N ALA A 91 24.79 -3.90 -4.45
CA ALA A 91 23.34 -4.14 -4.46
C ALA A 91 22.65 -3.36 -5.59
N ARG A 92 21.81 -4.02 -6.39
CA ARG A 92 21.07 -3.35 -7.47
C ARG A 92 19.73 -2.81 -7.00
N VAL A 93 19.21 -3.38 -5.92
CA VAL A 93 18.02 -2.94 -5.20
C VAL A 93 18.34 -2.99 -3.70
N ILE A 94 17.94 -1.96 -2.97
CA ILE A 94 18.03 -1.93 -1.50
C ILE A 94 16.61 -1.72 -0.96
N ARG A 95 16.21 -2.48 0.06
CA ARG A 95 14.94 -2.28 0.78
C ARG A 95 15.22 -1.64 2.13
N LEU A 96 14.41 -0.65 2.47
CA LEU A 96 14.38 0.03 3.76
C LEU A 96 13.08 -0.35 4.47
N VAL A 97 13.18 -0.67 5.76
CA VAL A 97 12.03 -1.06 6.58
C VAL A 97 12.08 -0.31 7.90
N TRP A 98 10.95 0.28 8.30
CA TRP A 98 10.75 0.83 9.63
C TRP A 98 9.70 0.00 10.36
N LEU A 99 10.07 -0.52 11.52
CA LEU A 99 9.14 -1.19 12.40
C LEU A 99 8.32 -0.12 13.12
N ARG A 100 7.03 -0.02 12.77
CA ARG A 100 6.12 0.95 13.38
C ARG A 100 5.06 0.25 14.21
N THR A 101 4.74 0.89 15.33
CA THR A 101 3.61 0.52 16.16
C THR A 101 2.70 1.73 16.34
N GLU A 102 1.40 1.51 16.38
CA GLU A 102 0.43 2.54 16.75
C GLU A 102 0.51 2.78 18.26
N PRO A 103 0.23 4.00 18.79
CA PRO A 103 0.37 4.29 20.23
C PRO A 103 -0.37 3.37 21.22
N THR A 104 -1.37 2.62 20.77
CA THR A 104 -2.06 1.59 21.58
C THR A 104 -1.40 0.22 21.54
N GLU A 105 -0.28 0.07 20.83
CA GLU A 105 0.54 -1.15 20.66
C GLU A 105 -0.17 -2.35 20.01
N ASN A 106 -1.36 -2.16 19.45
CA ASN A 106 -2.17 -3.25 18.88
C ASN A 106 -1.93 -3.49 17.38
N LEU A 107 -1.18 -2.62 16.71
CA LEU A 107 -0.84 -2.74 15.30
C LEU A 107 0.68 -2.69 15.13
N TRP A 108 1.24 -3.74 14.54
CA TRP A 108 2.63 -3.77 14.09
C TRP A 108 2.65 -3.84 12.56
N THR A 109 3.36 -2.92 11.92
CA THR A 109 3.73 -3.06 10.51
C THR A 109 5.08 -3.75 10.45
N GLY A 110 5.09 -4.99 9.98
CA GLY A 110 6.26 -5.87 10.01
C GLY A 110 7.24 -5.68 8.85
N ASP A 111 8.09 -6.68 8.67
CA ASP A 111 9.10 -6.84 7.61
C ASP A 111 8.50 -6.96 6.20
N ASP A 112 7.18 -7.12 6.07
CA ASP A 112 6.46 -7.25 4.82
C ASP A 112 6.15 -5.91 4.12
N GLN A 113 6.36 -4.77 4.81
CA GLN A 113 6.26 -3.40 4.26
C GLN A 113 7.64 -2.75 4.04
N GLY A 114 7.78 -1.83 3.08
CA GLY A 114 9.02 -1.06 2.97
C GLY A 114 9.21 -0.32 1.66
N ILE A 115 10.29 0.48 1.61
CA ILE A 115 10.68 1.26 0.43
C ILE A 115 11.85 0.56 -0.27
N GLU A 116 11.66 0.20 -1.53
CA GLU A 116 12.71 -0.35 -2.39
C GLU A 116 13.31 0.73 -3.27
N ILE A 117 14.64 0.83 -3.26
CA ILE A 117 15.41 1.74 -4.10
C ILE A 117 16.10 0.94 -5.19
N GLU A 118 15.63 1.11 -6.42
CA GLU A 118 16.23 0.52 -7.61
C GLU A 118 17.29 1.45 -8.20
N PHE A 119 18.50 0.93 -8.44
CA PHE A 119 19.56 1.66 -9.12
C PHE A 119 19.51 1.38 -10.63
N TRP A 120 18.94 2.32 -11.38
CA TRP A 120 18.73 2.24 -12.84
C TRP A 120 19.98 2.68 -13.60
N THR A 121 20.40 1.90 -14.60
CA THR A 121 21.63 2.17 -15.35
C THR A 121 21.32 2.92 -16.65
N ARG A 122 22.02 4.04 -16.86
CA ARG A 122 21.97 4.79 -18.13
C ARG A 122 22.67 4.00 -19.23
N ASN A 123 22.00 3.83 -20.36
CA ASN A 123 22.51 3.18 -21.55
C ASN A 123 22.52 4.16 -22.72
N THR A 124 23.72 4.55 -23.13
CA THR A 124 24.01 5.47 -24.23
C THR A 124 24.30 4.76 -25.56
N ASN A 125 24.33 3.43 -25.57
CA ASN A 125 24.66 2.63 -26.76
C ASN A 125 23.43 2.36 -27.65
N LEU A 126 22.27 2.92 -27.31
CA LEU A 126 21.02 2.79 -28.04
C LEU A 126 20.77 4.05 -28.90
N PRO A 127 19.97 3.96 -29.98
CA PRO A 127 19.64 5.12 -30.82
C PRO A 127 19.03 6.30 -30.04
N THR A 128 18.31 5.99 -28.96
CA THR A 128 17.86 6.96 -27.97
C THR A 128 18.36 6.52 -26.62
N GLU A 129 18.88 7.44 -25.82
CA GLU A 129 19.36 7.14 -24.47
C GLU A 129 18.22 6.61 -23.59
N ARG A 130 18.54 5.62 -22.76
CA ARG A 130 17.57 4.95 -21.89
C ARG A 130 18.12 4.77 -20.49
N LEU A 131 17.25 4.84 -19.49
CA LEU A 131 17.49 4.26 -18.16
C LEU A 131 16.94 2.83 -18.13
N ILE A 132 17.76 1.89 -17.67
CA ILE A 132 17.43 0.46 -17.63
C ILE A 132 17.35 -0.02 -16.18
N GLY A 133 16.17 -0.51 -15.80
CA GLY A 133 15.89 -1.04 -14.47
C GLY A 133 16.69 -2.31 -14.14
N PRO A 134 16.99 -2.52 -12.85
CA PRO A 134 17.85 -3.63 -12.43
C PRO A 134 17.22 -5.01 -12.65
N ARG A 135 15.89 -5.09 -12.62
CA ARG A 135 15.09 -6.32 -12.76
C ARG A 135 13.82 -6.04 -13.60
N PRO A 136 13.10 -7.07 -14.06
CA PRO A 136 11.76 -6.87 -14.62
C PRO A 136 10.83 -6.21 -13.59
N ASN A 137 9.92 -5.35 -14.04
CA ASN A 137 8.82 -4.79 -13.26
C ASN A 137 7.50 -5.06 -14.00
N ARG A 138 6.39 -4.55 -13.48
CA ARG A 138 5.04 -4.85 -13.98
C ARG A 138 4.66 -4.16 -15.28
N VAL A 139 5.43 -3.18 -15.73
CA VAL A 139 5.08 -2.35 -16.90
C VAL A 139 6.19 -2.40 -17.95
N GLN A 140 7.36 -1.84 -17.65
CA GLN A 140 8.50 -1.84 -18.56
C GLN A 140 9.82 -1.62 -17.83
N ARG A 141 10.89 -2.22 -18.35
CA ARG A 141 12.22 -2.14 -17.74
C ARG A 141 13.12 -1.03 -18.29
N ALA A 142 12.74 -0.39 -19.39
CA ALA A 142 13.57 0.59 -20.08
C ALA A 142 12.74 1.82 -20.41
N VAL A 143 13.19 3.00 -19.97
CA VAL A 143 12.50 4.27 -20.17
C VAL A 143 13.44 5.29 -20.82
N PRO A 144 12.94 6.30 -21.56
CA PRO A 144 13.76 7.45 -21.96
C PRO A 144 14.42 8.07 -20.73
N SER A 145 15.70 8.42 -20.84
CA SER A 145 16.48 8.98 -19.72
C SER A 145 16.13 10.44 -19.40
N ASP A 146 15.40 11.08 -20.31
CA ASP A 146 14.89 12.45 -20.27
C ASP A 146 13.36 12.49 -20.15
N ALA A 147 12.71 11.35 -19.87
CA ALA A 147 11.27 11.28 -19.68
C ALA A 147 10.84 12.24 -18.55
N PRO A 148 9.88 13.13 -18.78
CA PRO A 148 9.39 14.03 -17.74
C PRO A 148 8.64 13.23 -16.67
N GLY A 149 8.77 13.68 -15.42
CA GLY A 149 7.96 13.18 -14.33
C GLY A 149 6.50 13.61 -14.47
N VAL A 150 5.59 12.75 -14.07
CA VAL A 150 4.14 13.04 -13.96
C VAL A 150 3.70 12.77 -12.53
N GLU A 151 2.75 13.57 -12.05
CA GLU A 151 2.13 13.37 -10.75
C GLU A 151 1.03 12.32 -10.83
N ILE A 152 1.01 11.41 -9.86
CA ILE A 152 0.00 10.36 -9.70
C ILE A 152 -0.48 10.31 -8.26
N GLY A 153 -1.72 9.84 -8.08
CA GLY A 153 -2.22 9.46 -6.77
C GLY A 153 -1.41 8.30 -6.18
N PHE A 154 -1.23 8.28 -4.87
CA PHE A 154 -0.47 7.24 -4.19
C PHE A 154 -1.11 5.83 -4.34
N ASP A 155 -2.43 5.78 -4.51
CA ASP A 155 -3.20 4.58 -4.82
C ASP A 155 -2.73 3.86 -6.08
N ARG A 156 -2.16 4.62 -7.05
CA ARG A 156 -1.57 4.07 -8.27
C ARG A 156 -0.32 3.23 -7.99
N LEU A 157 0.41 3.51 -6.90
CA LEU A 157 1.60 2.73 -6.51
C LEU A 157 1.28 1.43 -5.78
N CYS A 158 0.16 1.41 -5.03
CA CYS A 158 -0.14 0.37 -4.07
C CYS A 158 -1.64 0.05 -4.05
N GLY A 159 -2.00 -1.18 -4.44
CA GLY A 159 -3.40 -1.66 -4.40
C GLY A 159 -3.98 -1.91 -3.00
N TYR A 160 -3.25 -1.58 -1.94
CA TYR A 160 -3.70 -1.63 -0.54
C TYR A 160 -3.94 -0.23 0.04
N SER A 161 -3.94 0.81 -0.79
CA SER A 161 -4.12 2.19 -0.34
C SER A 161 -5.57 2.46 0.03
N ASP A 162 -5.79 3.41 0.94
CA ASP A 162 -7.13 3.90 1.30
C ASP A 162 -7.84 4.52 0.08
N ALA A 163 -9.17 4.35 0.01
CA ALA A 163 -10.00 5.05 -0.96
C ALA A 163 -10.15 6.53 -0.59
N ASP A 164 -10.14 6.84 0.71
CA ASP A 164 -10.29 8.20 1.22
C ASP A 164 -8.92 8.79 1.56
N GLY A 165 -8.39 9.55 0.62
CA GLY A 165 -7.29 10.44 0.92
C GLY A 165 -7.26 11.62 -0.03
N GLU A 166 -7.33 12.82 0.53
CA GLU A 166 -6.63 13.98 -0.03
C GLU A 166 -5.13 13.68 0.11
N LEU A 167 -4.59 12.95 -0.87
CA LEU A 167 -3.23 12.46 -0.84
C LEU A 167 -2.36 13.41 -1.63
N GLU A 168 -1.27 13.85 -1.02
CA GLU A 168 -0.21 14.53 -1.77
C GLU A 168 0.24 13.60 -2.91
N PRO A 169 0.25 14.09 -4.16
CA PRO A 169 0.66 13.29 -5.29
C PRO A 169 2.13 12.88 -5.14
N THR A 170 2.48 11.76 -5.77
CA THR A 170 3.86 11.32 -5.95
C THR A 170 4.24 11.35 -7.42
N VAL A 171 5.54 11.27 -7.72
CA VAL A 171 6.05 11.41 -9.09
C VAL A 171 6.40 10.05 -9.67
N THR A 172 5.92 9.75 -10.87
CA THR A 172 6.37 8.64 -11.72
C THR A 172 6.68 9.14 -13.13
N LEU A 173 6.80 8.25 -14.12
CA LEU A 173 6.87 8.61 -15.54
C LEU A 173 5.55 8.26 -16.21
N GLU A 174 5.12 9.03 -17.23
CA GLU A 174 3.86 8.81 -17.97
C GLU A 174 3.69 7.35 -18.39
N THR A 175 4.77 6.74 -18.87
CA THR A 175 4.76 5.35 -19.34
C THR A 175 4.61 4.30 -18.23
N PHE A 176 4.69 4.68 -16.95
CA PHE A 176 4.33 3.84 -15.80
C PHE A 176 2.90 4.08 -15.30
N ASP A 177 2.29 5.21 -15.63
CA ASP A 177 0.91 5.51 -15.28
C ASP A 177 -0.06 4.89 -16.29
N VAL A 178 -0.13 3.56 -16.27
CA VAL A 178 -1.02 2.76 -17.12
C VAL A 178 -1.94 1.91 -16.27
N VAL A 179 -3.16 1.66 -16.76
CA VAL A 179 -4.09 0.76 -16.08
C VAL A 179 -3.54 -0.67 -16.13
N ARG A 180 -3.35 -1.30 -14.98
CA ARG A 180 -2.83 -2.67 -14.88
C ARG A 180 -3.95 -3.71 -14.94
N LEU A 181 -3.63 -4.92 -15.39
CA LEU A 181 -4.59 -6.04 -15.48
C LEU A 181 -5.16 -6.49 -14.12
N ASP A 182 -4.55 -6.06 -13.03
CA ASP A 182 -4.99 -6.32 -11.67
C ASP A 182 -5.44 -5.07 -10.91
N GLU A 183 -5.74 -3.98 -11.64
CA GLU A 183 -6.39 -2.81 -11.09
C GLU A 183 -7.91 -2.92 -11.21
N VAL A 184 -8.59 -2.56 -10.13
CA VAL A 184 -10.03 -2.41 -10.05
C VAL A 184 -10.29 -0.92 -9.85
N ASP A 185 -11.01 -0.31 -10.78
CA ASP A 185 -11.25 1.14 -10.86
C ASP A 185 -12.69 1.55 -10.51
N PHE A 186 -13.51 0.59 -10.09
CA PHE A 186 -14.86 0.82 -9.61
C PHE A 186 -14.93 0.78 -8.08
N PRO A 187 -15.85 1.54 -7.45
CA PRO A 187 -15.99 1.56 -6.01
C PRO A 187 -16.49 0.21 -5.50
N VAL A 188 -15.92 -0.25 -4.40
CA VAL A 188 -16.35 -1.47 -3.71
C VAL A 188 -16.71 -1.13 -2.26
N ASP A 189 -17.93 -1.44 -1.88
CA ASP A 189 -18.40 -1.23 -0.52
C ASP A 189 -18.17 -2.47 0.37
N ALA A 190 -18.26 -2.30 1.68
CA ALA A 190 -18.33 -3.41 2.63
C ALA A 190 -19.68 -3.40 3.35
N VAL A 191 -20.35 -4.55 3.42
CA VAL A 191 -21.60 -4.74 4.15
C VAL A 191 -21.30 -5.59 5.37
N VAL A 192 -21.45 -5.02 6.57
CA VAL A 192 -21.23 -5.71 7.85
C VAL A 192 -22.57 -5.98 8.51
N LEU A 193 -22.90 -7.25 8.72
CA LEU A 193 -24.14 -7.64 9.40
C LEU A 193 -23.97 -7.57 10.91
N PHE A 194 -24.91 -6.90 11.59
CA PHE A 194 -24.99 -6.87 13.05
C PHE A 194 -26.33 -7.44 13.53
N GLU A 195 -26.29 -8.70 13.99
CA GLU A 195 -27.49 -9.49 14.28
C GLU A 195 -27.74 -9.71 15.78
N HIS A 196 -26.75 -9.46 16.63
CA HIS A 196 -26.80 -9.80 18.05
C HIS A 196 -26.37 -8.62 18.94
N ALA A 197 -27.33 -8.02 19.65
CA ALA A 197 -27.07 -6.97 20.64
C ALA A 197 -26.60 -7.56 21.98
N THR A 198 -25.52 -8.32 21.95
CA THR A 198 -24.85 -8.88 23.12
C THR A 198 -23.43 -8.33 23.20
N GLY A 199 -22.81 -8.35 24.39
CA GLY A 199 -21.41 -7.92 24.53
C GLY A 199 -20.44 -8.63 23.59
N TRP A 200 -20.68 -9.92 23.31
CA TRP A 200 -19.91 -10.66 22.31
C TRP A 200 -20.21 -10.21 20.87
N GLY A 201 -21.48 -9.98 20.53
CA GLY A 201 -21.86 -9.46 19.21
C GLY A 201 -21.26 -8.06 18.93
N GLU A 202 -21.18 -7.21 19.95
CA GLU A 202 -20.47 -5.93 19.85
C GLU A 202 -18.97 -6.11 19.59
N GLU A 203 -18.32 -7.07 20.25
CA GLU A 203 -16.90 -7.33 20.02
C GLU A 203 -16.64 -7.88 18.61
N LEU A 204 -17.51 -8.76 18.10
CA LEU A 204 -17.43 -9.23 16.71
C LEU A 204 -17.60 -8.09 15.71
N LEU A 205 -18.51 -7.14 15.98
CA LEU A 205 -18.67 -5.95 15.13
C LEU A 205 -17.41 -5.07 15.16
N ARG A 206 -16.84 -4.83 16.35
CA ARG A 206 -15.57 -4.09 16.47
C ARG A 206 -14.44 -4.78 15.71
N ALA A 207 -14.34 -6.11 15.84
CA ALA A 207 -13.34 -6.90 15.14
C ALA A 207 -13.48 -6.80 13.61
N ALA A 208 -14.71 -6.90 13.08
CA ALA A 208 -14.98 -6.74 11.65
C ALA A 208 -14.57 -5.36 11.14
N LEU A 209 -15.03 -4.28 11.80
CA LEU A 209 -14.70 -2.90 11.44
C LEU A 209 -13.20 -2.61 11.50
N ARG A 210 -12.52 -3.05 12.57
CA ARG A 210 -11.06 -2.93 12.70
C ARG A 210 -10.34 -3.69 11.58
N SER A 211 -10.80 -4.89 11.24
CA SER A 211 -10.17 -5.70 10.19
C SER A 211 -10.30 -5.07 8.81
N LEU A 212 -11.44 -4.45 8.48
CA LEU A 212 -11.63 -3.71 7.23
C LEU A 212 -10.69 -2.52 7.18
N TYR A 213 -10.69 -1.69 8.23
CA TYR A 213 -9.80 -0.52 8.33
C TYR A 213 -8.32 -0.89 8.21
N GLN A 214 -7.91 -2.03 8.77
CA GLN A 214 -6.51 -2.47 8.77
C GLN A 214 -6.08 -3.14 7.45
N TYR A 215 -6.96 -3.95 6.85
CA TYR A 215 -6.57 -4.89 5.80
C TYR A 215 -7.29 -4.72 4.47
N ALA A 216 -8.36 -3.94 4.41
CA ALA A 216 -9.07 -3.59 3.19
C ALA A 216 -9.45 -2.09 3.20
N PRO A 217 -8.50 -1.16 3.39
CA PRO A 217 -8.81 0.28 3.49
C PRO A 217 -9.34 0.86 2.17
N TRP A 218 -9.15 0.18 1.05
CA TRP A 218 -9.69 0.56 -0.27
C TRP A 218 -11.23 0.46 -0.38
N THR A 219 -11.93 -0.04 0.64
CA THR A 219 -13.40 -0.09 0.62
C THR A 219 -13.97 1.32 0.69
N ASN A 220 -14.86 1.65 -0.23
CA ASN A 220 -15.44 2.99 -0.38
C ASN A 220 -16.38 3.35 0.77
N THR A 221 -17.41 2.55 1.04
CA THR A 221 -18.31 2.77 2.18
C THR A 221 -18.57 1.47 2.92
N VAL A 222 -18.44 1.52 4.25
CA VAL A 222 -18.82 0.43 5.15
C VAL A 222 -20.26 0.64 5.60
N HIS A 223 -21.15 -0.25 5.19
CA HIS A 223 -22.56 -0.26 5.60
C HIS A 223 -22.76 -1.30 6.71
N VAL A 224 -23.01 -0.83 7.94
CA VAL A 224 -23.44 -1.69 9.05
C VAL A 224 -24.94 -1.90 8.97
N VAL A 225 -25.36 -3.08 8.54
CA VAL A 225 -26.76 -3.50 8.47
C VAL A 225 -27.15 -4.09 9.82
N ALA A 226 -27.74 -3.24 10.66
CA ALA A 226 -28.07 -3.55 12.04
C ALA A 226 -29.48 -4.18 12.13
N GLN A 227 -29.52 -5.51 12.28
CA GLN A 227 -30.75 -6.27 12.53
C GLN A 227 -31.10 -6.33 14.04
N ALA A 228 -30.13 -6.08 14.92
CA ALA A 228 -30.31 -5.86 16.36
C ALA A 228 -29.96 -4.42 16.77
N ALA A 229 -30.44 -3.93 17.91
CA ALA A 229 -30.25 -2.54 18.35
C ALA A 229 -28.77 -2.12 18.32
N PRO A 230 -28.40 -1.09 17.54
CA PRO A 230 -27.00 -0.78 17.30
C PRO A 230 -26.34 -0.28 18.60
N PRO A 231 -25.06 -0.57 18.83
CA PRO A 231 -24.39 -0.13 20.05
C PRO A 231 -24.27 1.39 20.13
N ALA A 232 -24.31 1.96 21.35
CA ALA A 232 -24.27 3.41 21.55
C ALA A 232 -22.98 4.09 21.05
N TRP A 233 -21.89 3.33 20.93
CA TRP A 233 -20.62 3.82 20.40
C TRP A 233 -20.58 3.85 18.86
N LEU A 234 -21.48 3.14 18.19
CA LEU A 234 -21.51 3.07 16.73
C LEU A 234 -22.32 4.25 16.19
N THR A 235 -21.62 5.21 15.60
CA THR A 235 -22.23 6.39 14.98
C THR A 235 -21.86 6.44 13.51
N ALA A 236 -22.79 6.86 12.66
CA ALA A 236 -22.50 7.10 11.25
C ALA A 236 -21.45 8.21 11.10
N ALA A 237 -20.60 8.08 10.08
CA ALA A 237 -19.56 9.03 9.73
C ALA A 237 -19.33 8.98 8.21
N GLU A 238 -18.43 9.84 7.71
CA GLU A 238 -17.92 9.68 6.35
C GLU A 238 -17.31 8.27 6.18
N GLY A 239 -17.62 7.62 5.06
CA GLY A 239 -17.23 6.22 4.81
C GLY A 239 -17.94 5.16 5.66
N LEU A 240 -18.80 5.52 6.63
CA LEU A 240 -19.50 4.58 7.53
C LEU A 240 -21.00 4.88 7.64
N SER A 241 -21.81 4.01 7.04
CA SER A 241 -23.28 4.04 7.11
C SER A 241 -23.80 3.04 8.14
N VAL A 242 -24.79 3.43 8.95
CA VAL A 242 -25.45 2.53 9.91
C VAL A 242 -26.93 2.46 9.58
N VAL A 243 -27.39 1.31 9.11
CA VAL A 243 -28.76 1.13 8.61
C VAL A 243 -29.52 0.15 9.51
N ARG A 244 -30.65 0.60 10.06
CA ARG A 244 -31.59 -0.27 10.78
C ARG A 244 -32.28 -1.20 9.78
N ALA A 245 -32.23 -2.50 10.06
CA ALA A 245 -32.83 -3.53 9.22
C ALA A 245 -33.64 -4.53 10.03
N ARG A 246 -34.55 -5.25 9.36
CA ARG A 246 -35.24 -6.41 9.96
C ARG A 246 -34.38 -7.66 9.81
N PRO A 247 -34.59 -8.70 10.65
CA PRO A 247 -33.98 -10.00 10.43
C PRO A 247 -34.17 -10.52 9.00
N GLY A 248 -33.11 -11.03 8.37
CA GLY A 248 -33.14 -11.57 6.99
C GLY A 248 -32.93 -10.52 5.88
N ALA A 249 -32.59 -9.28 6.23
CA ALA A 249 -32.36 -8.20 5.26
C ALA A 249 -31.18 -8.44 4.31
N GLU A 250 -30.29 -9.40 4.61
CA GLU A 250 -29.21 -9.81 3.72
C GLU A 250 -29.69 -10.35 2.37
N ALA A 251 -30.93 -10.85 2.28
CA ALA A 251 -31.56 -11.24 1.03
C ALA A 251 -31.98 -10.02 0.16
N LEU A 252 -32.01 -8.82 0.74
CA LEU A 252 -32.53 -7.60 0.14
C LEU A 252 -31.48 -6.49 0.03
N LEU A 253 -30.19 -6.83 0.04
CA LEU A 253 -29.10 -5.84 -0.03
C LEU A 253 -29.17 -4.96 -1.30
N HIS A 254 -29.76 -5.44 -2.39
CA HIS A 254 -30.02 -4.66 -3.60
C HIS A 254 -30.94 -3.43 -3.36
N GLN A 255 -31.64 -3.37 -2.23
CA GLN A 255 -32.49 -2.24 -1.82
C GLN A 255 -31.78 -1.30 -0.84
N LEU A 256 -30.54 -1.62 -0.42
CA LEU A 256 -29.79 -0.80 0.52
C LEU A 256 -29.40 0.53 -0.17
N PRO A 257 -29.86 1.68 0.33
CA PRO A 257 -29.57 2.96 -0.30
C PRO A 257 -28.07 3.25 -0.33
N GLY A 258 -27.55 3.63 -1.50
CA GLY A 258 -26.15 4.01 -1.67
C GLY A 258 -25.16 2.85 -1.69
N LEU A 259 -25.62 1.59 -1.72
CA LEU A 259 -24.73 0.43 -1.88
C LEU A 259 -24.20 0.34 -3.32
N SER A 260 -22.88 0.23 -3.46
CA SER A 260 -22.23 -0.06 -4.75
C SER A 260 -22.69 -1.40 -5.33
N PRO A 261 -22.79 -1.56 -6.68
CA PRO A 261 -23.00 -2.86 -7.31
C PRO A 261 -21.96 -3.92 -6.93
N HIS A 262 -20.77 -3.50 -6.50
CA HIS A 262 -19.69 -4.37 -6.04
C HIS A 262 -19.52 -4.16 -4.53
N PHE A 263 -19.65 -5.24 -3.75
CA PHE A 263 -19.50 -5.16 -2.31
C PHE A 263 -18.99 -6.46 -1.71
N LEU A 264 -18.35 -6.35 -0.55
CA LEU A 264 -17.98 -7.46 0.32
C LEU A 264 -19.06 -7.67 1.37
N LEU A 265 -19.60 -8.88 1.50
CA LEU A 265 -20.54 -9.22 2.59
C LEU A 265 -19.80 -9.90 3.75
N LEU A 266 -19.78 -9.25 4.91
CA LEU A 266 -19.22 -9.75 6.16
C LEU A 266 -20.37 -10.14 7.10
N ARG A 267 -20.55 -11.44 7.30
CA ARG A 267 -21.47 -12.00 8.31
C ARG A 267 -20.91 -11.81 9.73
N PRO A 268 -21.73 -11.94 10.80
CA PRO A 268 -21.24 -11.81 12.16
C PRO A 268 -20.02 -12.72 12.42
N GLY A 269 -18.94 -12.11 12.89
CA GLY A 269 -17.66 -12.79 13.17
C GLY A 269 -16.74 -12.99 11.97
N ALA A 270 -17.14 -12.61 10.76
CA ALA A 270 -16.22 -12.55 9.62
C ALA A 270 -15.21 -11.41 9.82
N VAL A 271 -13.93 -11.72 9.65
CA VAL A 271 -12.81 -10.77 9.73
C VAL A 271 -11.86 -10.99 8.57
N VAL A 272 -11.20 -9.92 8.13
CA VAL A 272 -10.06 -10.00 7.21
C VAL A 272 -8.80 -10.23 8.05
N GLY A 273 -8.03 -11.28 7.76
CA GLY A 273 -6.87 -11.67 8.60
C GLY A 273 -5.51 -11.20 8.10
N ARG A 274 -5.45 -10.59 6.91
CA ARG A 274 -4.23 -10.12 6.24
C ARG A 274 -4.56 -9.05 5.21
N PRO A 275 -3.63 -8.18 4.81
CA PRO A 275 -3.88 -7.21 3.74
C PRO A 275 -4.39 -7.89 2.47
N VAL A 276 -5.46 -7.34 1.90
CA VAL A 276 -6.09 -7.77 0.64
C VAL A 276 -6.28 -6.58 -0.28
N ARG A 277 -6.37 -6.84 -1.59
CA ARG A 277 -6.63 -5.84 -2.65
C ARG A 277 -8.01 -6.07 -3.25
N PRO A 278 -8.61 -5.07 -3.93
CA PRO A 278 -9.84 -5.28 -4.69
C PRO A 278 -9.78 -6.47 -5.65
N PHE A 279 -8.63 -6.64 -6.32
CA PHE A 279 -8.40 -7.72 -7.28
C PHE A 279 -8.43 -9.13 -6.69
N ASP A 280 -8.30 -9.26 -5.37
CA ASP A 280 -8.45 -10.56 -4.69
C ASP A 280 -9.93 -11.01 -4.66
N TYR A 281 -10.87 -10.12 -4.96
CA TYR A 281 -12.31 -10.36 -4.92
C TYR A 281 -13.01 -10.11 -6.26
N PHE A 282 -12.51 -9.18 -7.06
CA PHE A 282 -13.11 -8.80 -8.34
C PHE A 282 -12.10 -8.79 -9.47
N MET A 283 -12.53 -9.22 -10.65
CA MET A 283 -11.81 -8.98 -11.89
C MET A 283 -12.02 -7.51 -12.31
N PRO A 284 -11.09 -6.90 -13.08
CA PRO A 284 -11.26 -5.54 -13.58
C PRO A 284 -12.55 -5.33 -14.39
N GLY A 285 -13.08 -6.40 -15.00
CA GLY A 285 -14.37 -6.38 -15.69
C GLY A 285 -15.61 -6.42 -14.79
N GLY A 286 -15.46 -6.30 -13.46
CA GLY A 286 -16.57 -6.30 -12.49
C GLY A 286 -17.01 -7.69 -12.01
N ALA A 287 -16.63 -8.76 -12.70
CA ALA A 287 -16.98 -10.12 -12.30
C ALA A 287 -16.31 -10.50 -10.98
N ALA A 288 -17.05 -11.16 -10.08
CA ALA A 288 -16.47 -11.72 -8.87
C ALA A 288 -15.43 -12.78 -9.23
N ARG A 289 -14.28 -12.72 -8.56
CA ARG A 289 -13.18 -13.64 -8.76
C ARG A 289 -13.47 -14.96 -8.02
N PRO A 290 -13.41 -16.12 -8.68
CA PRO A 290 -13.51 -17.40 -7.98
C PRO A 290 -12.30 -17.55 -7.05
N ARG A 291 -12.58 -17.97 -5.81
CA ARG A 291 -11.54 -18.33 -4.83
C ARG A 291 -11.04 -19.75 -5.04
#